data_AF-A0A2X3JNE0-F1
#
_entry.id   AF-A0A2X3JNE0-F1
#
_cell.length_a   1.000
_cell.length_b   1.000
_cell.length_c   1.000
_cell.angle_alpha   90.00
_cell.angle_beta   90.00
_cell.angle_gamma   90.00
#
_symmetry.space_group_name_H-M   'P 1'
#
loop_
_entity.id
_entity.type
_entity.pdbx_description
1 polymer ?
#
loop_
_entity_poly.entity_id
_entity_poly.type
_entity_poly.pdbx_seq_one_letter_code
_entity_poly.pdbx_strand_id
1 'polypeptide(L)' 'MLTTFNEVNMKPIMDLRKQYGEAFEKRHGIRLGFMSFYVKAVVEA' A
#
# COMPACT_ATOMS: atom_id res chain seq x y z
N MET A 1 -8.09 20.44 16.75
CA MET A 1 -7.35 19.45 15.94
C MET A 1 -6.01 20.08 15.58
N LEU A 2 -4.90 19.53 16.10
CA LEU A 2 -3.57 19.84 15.58
C LEU A 2 -3.37 18.97 14.34
N THR A 3 -3.48 19.57 13.16
CA THR A 3 -3.29 18.85 11.89
C THR A 3 -1.82 18.93 11.52
N THR A 4 -1.07 17.85 11.76
CA THR A 4 0.30 17.70 11.25
C THR A 4 0.23 17.12 9.84
N PHE A 5 0.90 17.77 8.89
CA PHE A 5 1.02 17.28 7.52
C PHE A 5 2.29 16.44 7.40
N ASN A 6 2.15 15.21 6.93
CA ASN A 6 3.27 14.33 6.61
C ASN A 6 3.21 13.97 5.13
N GLU A 7 4.28 14.25 4.40
CA GLU A 7 4.45 13.80 3.02
C GLU A 7 5.14 12.44 3.01
N VAL A 8 4.58 11.48 2.27
CA VAL A 8 5.12 10.13 2.14
C VAL A 8 5.37 9.83 0.67
N ASN A 9 6.57 9.33 0.36
CA ASN A 9 6.91 8.92 -0.99
C ASN A 9 6.23 7.58 -1.34
N MET A 10 5.25 7.64 -2.24
CA MET A 10 4.44 6.49 -2.66
C MET A 10 5.05 5.66 -3.80
N LYS A 11 6.14 6.13 -4.43
CA LYS A 11 6.75 5.47 -5.58
C LYS A 11 7.12 4.00 -5.34
N PRO A 12 7.73 3.62 -4.19
CA PRO A 12 8.06 2.21 -3.91
C PRO A 12 6.84 1.29 -3.87
N ILE A 13 5.72 1.79 -3.33
CA ILE A 13 4.47 1.02 -3.22
C ILE A 13 3.84 0.82 -4.60
N MET A 14 3.92 1.84 -5.46
CA MET A 14 3.43 1.75 -6.85
C MET A 14 4.24 0.74 -7.67
N ASP A 15 5.55 0.72 -7.53
CA ASP A 15 6.43 -0.24 -8.22
C ASP A 15 6.16 -1.68 -7.75
N LEU A 16 6.02 -1.89 -6.43
CA LEU A 16 5.60 -3.18 -5.84
C LEU A 16 4.26 -3.66 -6.39
N ARG A 17 3.28 -2.76 -6.45
CA ARG A 17 1.95 -3.10 -6.97
C ARG A 17 1.99 -3.42 -8.46
N LYS A 18 2.84 -2.76 -9.24
CA LYS A 18 3.04 -3.08 -10.67
C LYS A 18 3.65 -4.47 -10.86
N GLN A 19 4.60 -4.85 -10.00
CA GLN A 19 5.30 -6.13 -10.11
C GLN A 19 4.45 -7.32 -9.61
N TYR A 20 3.71 -7.15 -8.51
CA TYR A 20 3.02 -8.27 -7.84
C TYR A 20 1.49 -8.19 -7.87
N GLY A 21 0.91 -7.08 -8.33
CA GLY A 21 -0.54 -6.86 -8.30
C GLY A 21 -1.33 -7.89 -9.08
N GLU A 22 -0.89 -8.20 -10.31
CA GLU A 22 -1.57 -9.20 -11.16
C GLU A 22 -1.44 -10.62 -10.58
N ALA A 23 -0.26 -10.98 -10.07
CA ALA A 23 -0.04 -12.28 -9.43
C ALA A 23 -0.89 -12.45 -8.16
N PHE A 24 -1.05 -11.37 -7.39
CA PHE A 24 -1.88 -11.32 -6.20
C PHE A 24 -3.37 -11.46 -6.54
N GLU A 25 -3.86 -10.73 -7.55
CA GLU A 25 -5.26 -10.79 -7.99
C GLU A 25 -5.61 -12.19 -8.53
N LYS A 26 -4.71 -12.83 -9.28
CA LYS A 26 -4.88 -14.21 -9.75
C LYS A 26 -4.92 -15.24 -8.61
N ARG A 27 -4.14 -15.04 -7.54
CA ARG A 27 -4.04 -16.00 -6.43
C ARG A 27 -5.17 -15.87 -5.42
N HIS A 28 -5.58 -14.64 -5.12
CA HIS A 28 -6.52 -14.35 -4.03
C HIS A 28 -7.89 -13.89 -4.51
N GLY A 29 -8.08 -13.66 -5.81
CA GLY A 29 -9.34 -13.17 -6.37
C GLY A 29 -9.68 -11.74 -5.95
N ILE A 30 -8.75 -11.03 -5.32
CA ILE A 30 -8.91 -9.67 -4.81
C ILE A 30 -7.75 -8.79 -5.26
N ARG A 31 -8.05 -7.51 -5.53
CA ARG A 31 -7.05 -6.54 -5.96
C ARG A 31 -6.14 -6.13 -4.82
N LEU A 32 -4.84 -6.03 -5.10
CA LEU A 32 -3.87 -5.48 -4.17
C LEU A 32 -4.05 -3.96 -4.06
N GLY A 33 -4.73 -3.52 -2.99
CA GLY A 33 -4.98 -2.09 -2.71
C GLY A 33 -3.82 -1.40 -2.02
N PHE A 34 -3.81 -0.06 -2.03
CA PHE A 34 -2.80 0.74 -1.33
C PHE A 34 -2.99 0.76 0.19
N MET A 35 -4.25 0.60 0.64
CA MET A 35 -4.61 0.69 2.06
C MET A 35 -4.01 -0.43 2.91
N SER A 36 -3.80 -1.63 2.36
CA SER A 36 -3.19 -2.73 3.11
C SER A 36 -1.75 -2.43 3.52
N PHE A 37 -0.99 -1.72 2.67
CA PHE A 37 0.36 -1.26 2.99
C PHE A 37 0.34 -0.18 4.07
N TYR A 38 -0.59 0.78 3.97
CA TYR A 38 -0.76 1.83 4.96
C TYR A 38 -1.15 1.29 6.33
N VAL A 39 -2.16 0.41 6.40
CA VAL A 39 -2.61 -0.18 7.66
C VAL A 39 -1.48 -0.98 8.31
N LYS A 40 -0.73 -1.75 7.52
CA LYS A 40 0.43 -2.47 8.05
C LYS A 40 1.51 -1.52 8.57
N ALA A 41 1.83 -0.45 7.84
CA ALA A 41 2.81 0.54 8.28
C ALA A 41 2.39 1.26 9.56
N VAL A 42 1.11 1.55 9.74
CA VAL A 42 0.57 2.20 10.95
C VAL A 42 0.57 1.25 12.15
N VAL A 43 0.34 -0.04 11.93
CA VAL A 43 0.36 -1.05 13.01
C VAL A 43 1.78 -1.44 13.41
N GLU A 44 2.73 -1.41 12.48
CA GLU A 44 4.17 -1.63 12.76
C GLU A 44 4.90 -0.37 13.28
N ALA A 45 4.29 0.81 13.16
CA ALA A 45 4.79 2.08 13.71
C ALA A 45 4.50 2.22 15.21
#